data_AF-E3CYP9-F1
#
_entry.id   AF-E3CYP9-F1
#
_cell.length_a   1.000
_cell.length_b   1.000
_cell.length_c   1.000
_cell.angle_alpha   90.00
_cell.angle_beta   90.00
_cell.angle_gamma   90.00
#
_symmetry.space_group_name_H-M   'P 1'
#
loop_
_entity.id
_entity.type
_entity.pdbx_description
1 polymer ?
#
loop_
_entity_poly.entity_id
_entity_poly.type
_entity_poly.pdbx_seq_one_letter_code
_entity_poly.pdbx_strand_id
1 'polypeptide(L)'
;MSTPWKNTGLLRKFLNSCNGFRVAFLTERAIPQECLTTLGLVATGWWLDKDAEVLVPVFLLSLLPLSLELVNSAVETLIDSHLGATYREDVRRTKDMLSASVFVSLWIGYGGSLWLLFR
;
A
#
# COMPACT_ATOMS: atom_id res chain seq x y z
N MET A 1 28.10 5.16 20.07
CA MET A 1 26.74 5.71 20.34
C MET A 1 25.71 4.78 19.73
N SER A 2 25.04 3.95 20.52
CA SER A 2 23.86 3.21 20.06
C SER A 2 22.69 4.18 19.97
N THR A 3 22.09 4.34 18.80
CA THR A 3 20.85 5.11 18.67
C THR A 3 19.74 4.41 19.49
N PRO A 4 18.86 5.17 20.18
CA PRO A 4 17.87 4.60 21.12
C PRO A 4 16.83 3.67 20.46
N TRP A 5 16.82 3.60 19.12
CA TRP A 5 15.90 2.83 18.30
C TRP A 5 16.42 1.44 17.93
N LYS A 6 17.69 1.14 18.19
CA LYS A 6 18.37 -0.02 17.58
C LYS A 6 18.22 -1.34 18.35
N ASN A 7 17.73 -1.31 19.59
CA ASN A 7 17.48 -2.50 20.44
C ASN A 7 16.04 -2.53 20.97
N THR A 8 15.08 -2.80 20.10
CA THR A 8 13.68 -2.98 20.50
C THR A 8 13.19 -4.36 20.10
N GLY A 9 12.59 -5.09 21.04
CA GLY A 9 12.07 -6.44 20.83
C GLY A 9 11.02 -6.51 19.71
N LEU A 10 10.77 -7.72 19.20
CA LEU A 10 9.84 -7.99 18.08
C LEU A 10 8.48 -7.32 18.27
N LEU A 11 7.96 -7.32 19.51
CA LEU A 11 6.70 -6.66 19.85
C LEU A 11 6.69 -5.17 19.53
N ARG A 12 7.77 -4.45 19.83
CA ARG A 12 7.83 -3.01 19.57
C ARG A 12 7.97 -2.70 18.08
N LYS A 13 8.65 -3.57 17.32
CA LYS A 13 8.67 -3.47 15.84
C LYS A 13 7.27 -3.67 15.27
N PHE A 14 6.53 -4.68 15.74
CA PHE A 14 5.15 -4.92 15.34
C PHE A 14 4.23 -3.73 15.67
N LEU A 15 4.31 -3.20 16.90
CA LEU A 15 3.53 -2.01 17.30
C LEU A 15 3.86 -0.79 16.44
N ASN A 16 5.14 -0.58 16.08
CA ASN A 16 5.52 0.48 15.18
C ASN A 16 4.91 0.30 13.78
N SER A 17 4.90 -0.93 13.24
CA SER A 17 4.25 -1.23 11.96
C SER A 17 2.74 -0.98 11.99
N CYS A 18 2.06 -1.43 13.05
CA CYS A 18 0.63 -1.15 13.24
C CYS A 18 0.36 0.35 13.36
N ASN A 19 1.23 1.11 14.04
CA ASN A 19 1.10 2.55 14.13
C ASN A 19 1.31 3.22 12.76
N GLY A 20 2.31 2.79 11.98
CA GLY A 20 2.54 3.28 10.63
C GLY A 20 1.32 3.08 9.73
N PHE A 21 0.74 1.88 9.76
CA PHE A 21 -0.48 1.59 9.01
C PHE A 21 -1.68 2.43 9.49
N ARG A 22 -1.85 2.58 10.80
CA ARG A 22 -2.93 3.41 11.37
C ARG A 22 -2.80 4.88 10.95
N VAL A 23 -1.59 5.44 10.99
CA VAL A 23 -1.35 6.82 10.56
C VAL A 23 -1.71 6.97 9.09
N ALA A 24 -1.16 6.12 8.22
CA ALA A 24 -1.44 6.19 6.79
C ALA A 24 -2.94 6.01 6.47
N PHE A 25 -3.65 5.13 7.17
CA PHE A 25 -5.09 4.93 7.01
C PHE A 25 -5.92 6.18 7.36
N LEU A 26 -5.43 7.02 8.29
CA LEU A 26 -6.13 8.23 8.73
C LEU A 26 -5.73 9.47 7.93
N THR A 27 -4.52 9.50 7.38
CA THR A 27 -3.99 10.67 6.64
C THR A 27 -4.21 10.55 5.14
N GLU A 28 -4.08 9.35 4.58
CA GLU A 28 -4.13 9.11 3.15
C GLU A 28 -5.49 8.58 2.72
N ARG A 29 -6.16 9.29 1.79
CA ARG A 29 -7.47 8.85 1.29
C ARG A 29 -7.39 7.56 0.45
N ALA A 30 -6.25 7.32 -0.19
CA ALA A 30 -6.04 6.13 -1.02
C ALA A 30 -6.01 4.85 -0.16
N ILE A 31 -5.39 4.88 1.03
CA ILE A 31 -5.22 3.67 1.85
C ILE A 31 -6.56 3.01 2.25
N PRO A 32 -7.57 3.74 2.78
CA PRO A 32 -8.89 3.17 3.01
C PRO A 32 -9.59 2.67 1.74
N GLN A 33 -9.38 3.32 0.59
CA GLN A 33 -9.94 2.89 -0.69
C GLN A 33 -9.34 1.56 -1.14
N GLU A 34 -8.02 1.40 -1.03
CA GLU A 34 -7.32 0.15 -1.35
C GLU A 34 -7.75 -0.99 -0.40
N CYS A 35 -7.93 -0.71 0.89
CA CYS A 35 -8.48 -1.68 1.85
C CYS A 35 -9.91 -2.09 1.50
N LEU A 36 -10.78 -1.13 1.15
CA LEU A 36 -12.16 -1.41 0.78
C LEU A 36 -12.24 -2.22 -0.53
N THR A 37 -11.40 -1.88 -1.51
CA THR A 37 -11.30 -2.62 -2.78
C THR A 37 -10.82 -4.06 -2.54
N THR A 38 -9.83 -4.25 -1.67
CA THR A 38 -9.36 -5.59 -1.26
C THR A 38 -10.49 -6.40 -0.63
N LEU A 39 -11.24 -5.82 0.31
CA LEU A 39 -12.39 -6.48 0.93
C LEU A 39 -13.48 -6.79 -0.10
N GLY A 40 -13.74 -5.87 -1.03
CA GLY A 40 -14.70 -6.05 -2.12
C GLY A 40 -14.33 -7.20 -3.06
N LEU A 41 -13.06 -7.33 -3.44
CA LEU A 41 -12.58 -8.42 -4.30
C LEU A 41 -12.70 -9.77 -3.61
N VAL A 42 -12.32 -9.87 -2.34
CA VAL A 42 -12.46 -11.12 -1.56
C VAL A 42 -13.93 -11.48 -1.37
N ALA A 43 -14.79 -10.51 -1.03
CA ALA A 43 -16.23 -10.73 -0.91
C ALA A 43 -16.87 -11.15 -2.24
N THR A 44 -16.41 -10.59 -3.36
CA THR A 44 -16.84 -10.97 -4.71
C THR A 44 -16.45 -12.41 -5.02
N GLY A 45 -15.21 -12.82 -4.71
CA GLY A 45 -14.80 -14.21 -4.89
C GLY A 45 -15.61 -15.17 -4.04
N TRP A 46 -15.94 -14.78 -2.81
CA TRP A 46 -16.79 -15.58 -1.93
C TRP A 46 -18.22 -15.68 -2.46
N TRP A 47 -18.77 -14.60 -3.02
CA TRP A 47 -20.08 -14.60 -3.69
C TRP A 47 -20.09 -15.52 -4.94
N LEU A 48 -18.96 -15.63 -5.64
CA LEU A 48 -18.80 -16.49 -6.81
C LEU A 48 -18.47 -17.96 -6.44
N ASP A 49 -18.66 -18.36 -5.18
CA ASP A 49 -18.36 -19.69 -4.66
C ASP A 49 -16.93 -20.16 -4.98
N LYS A 50 -15.95 -19.24 -4.98
CA LYS A 50 -14.53 -19.59 -5.21
C LYS A 50 -13.92 -20.18 -3.95
N ASP A 51 -13.13 -21.25 -4.14
CA ASP A 51 -12.40 -21.90 -3.07
C ASP A 51 -11.20 -21.07 -2.57
N ALA A 52 -10.62 -21.51 -1.44
CA ALA A 52 -9.44 -20.88 -0.83
C ALA A 52 -8.24 -20.77 -1.78
N GLU A 53 -8.11 -21.70 -2.74
CA GLU A 53 -7.05 -21.68 -3.77
C GLU A 53 -7.11 -20.42 -4.66
N VAL A 54 -8.28 -19.81 -4.81
CA VAL A 54 -8.47 -18.55 -5.55
C VAL A 54 -8.51 -17.36 -4.61
N LEU A 55 -9.22 -17.48 -3.48
CA LEU A 55 -9.40 -16.37 -2.54
C LEU A 55 -8.09 -15.93 -1.87
N VAL A 56 -7.21 -16.86 -1.52
CA VAL A 56 -5.93 -16.52 -0.88
C VAL A 56 -5.01 -15.72 -1.82
N PRO A 57 -4.77 -16.15 -3.08
CA PRO A 57 -4.02 -15.34 -4.03
C PRO A 57 -4.68 -13.98 -4.35
N VAL A 58 -6.02 -13.92 -4.47
CA VAL A 58 -6.75 -12.65 -4.66
C VAL A 58 -6.47 -11.69 -3.50
N PHE A 59 -6.56 -12.16 -2.26
CA PHE A 59 -6.23 -11.35 -1.09
C PHE A 59 -4.77 -10.87 -1.13
N LEU A 60 -3.81 -11.77 -1.36
CA LEU A 60 -2.38 -11.43 -1.38
C LEU A 60 -2.02 -10.45 -2.51
N LEU A 61 -2.57 -10.63 -3.71
CA LEU A 61 -2.37 -9.73 -4.85
C LEU A 61 -2.96 -8.34 -4.56
N SER A 62 -4.11 -8.28 -3.89
CA SER A 62 -4.75 -7.02 -3.52
C SER A 62 -3.98 -6.21 -2.47
N LEU A 63 -3.04 -6.84 -1.73
CA LEU A 63 -2.14 -6.13 -0.81
C LEU A 63 -0.98 -5.42 -1.52
N LEU A 64 -0.69 -5.75 -2.79
CA LEU A 64 0.43 -5.16 -3.52
C LEU A 64 0.23 -3.65 -3.77
N PRO A 65 -0.92 -3.19 -4.31
CA PRO A 65 -1.22 -1.76 -4.42
C PRO A 65 -1.11 -1.00 -3.09
N LEU A 66 -1.72 -1.55 -2.03
CA LEU A 66 -1.67 -1.01 -0.68
C LEU A 66 -0.21 -0.84 -0.19
N SER A 67 0.66 -1.81 -0.49
CA SER A 67 2.07 -1.74 -0.10
C SER A 67 2.81 -0.61 -0.81
N LEU A 68 2.57 -0.41 -2.11
CA LEU A 68 3.21 0.68 -2.86
C LEU A 68 2.62 2.04 -2.53
N GLU A 69 1.33 2.12 -2.20
CA GLU A 69 0.70 3.36 -1.74
C GLU A 69 1.31 3.86 -0.42
N LEU A 70 1.60 2.94 0.52
CA LEU A 70 2.31 3.26 1.75
C LEU A 70 3.73 3.78 1.47
N VAL A 71 4.43 3.18 0.52
CA VAL A 71 5.77 3.66 0.12
C VAL A 71 5.68 5.02 -0.56
N ASN A 72 4.73 5.21 -1.48
CA ASN A 72 4.46 6.49 -2.16
C ASN A 72 4.25 7.60 -1.13
N SER A 73 3.29 7.40 -0.22
CA SER A 73 2.94 8.37 0.83
C SER A 73 4.11 8.67 1.78
N ALA A 74 4.89 7.65 2.15
CA ALA A 74 6.07 7.83 3.00
C ALA A 74 7.16 8.66 2.32
N VAL A 75 7.41 8.43 1.03
CA VAL A 75 8.42 9.19 0.27
C VAL A 75 7.91 10.60 -0.02
N GLU A 76 6.64 10.81 -0.33
CA GLU A 76 6.06 12.14 -0.49
C GLU A 76 6.16 12.95 0.81
N THR A 77 5.84 12.35 1.96
CA THR A 77 6.02 12.98 3.28
C THR A 77 7.49 13.34 3.54
N LEU A 78 8.42 12.48 3.13
CA LEU A 78 9.86 12.76 3.26
C LEU A 78 10.29 13.94 2.38
N ILE A 79 9.84 13.98 1.13
CA ILE A 79 10.11 15.07 0.18
C ILE A 79 9.55 16.39 0.73
N ASP A 80 8.28 16.40 1.14
CA ASP A 80 7.58 17.62 1.58
C ASP A 80 8.16 18.17 2.89
N SER A 81 8.63 17.31 3.78
CA SER A 81 9.28 17.72 5.03
C SER A 81 10.70 18.31 4.84
N HIS A 82 11.40 18.02 3.74
CA HIS A 82 12.79 18.43 3.55
C HIS A 82 13.02 19.48 2.46
N LEU A 83 12.19 19.49 1.41
CA LEU A 83 12.42 20.31 0.21
C LEU A 83 11.53 21.56 0.15
N GLY A 84 10.53 21.68 1.03
CA GLY A 84 9.66 22.85 1.15
C GLY A 84 8.72 23.06 -0.06
N ALA A 85 8.07 24.22 -0.10
CA ALA A 85 7.03 24.54 -1.10
C ALA A 85 7.54 25.07 -2.45
N THR A 86 8.86 25.17 -2.64
CA THR A 86 9.43 25.69 -3.88
C THR A 86 9.32 24.64 -4.98
N TYR A 87 8.66 25.00 -6.08
CA TYR A 87 8.53 24.12 -7.23
C TYR A 87 9.91 23.75 -7.81
N ARG A 88 10.18 22.45 -7.93
CA ARG A 88 11.36 21.93 -8.62
C ARG A 88 10.97 20.77 -9.53
N GLU A 89 11.50 20.81 -10.75
CA GLU A 89 11.16 19.86 -11.82
C GLU A 89 11.59 18.42 -11.50
N ASP A 90 12.72 18.26 -10.81
CA ASP A 90 13.20 16.97 -10.34
C ASP A 90 12.27 16.35 -9.29
N VAL A 91 11.79 17.16 -8.35
CA VAL A 91 10.82 16.73 -7.32
C VAL A 91 9.52 16.26 -7.97
N ARG A 92 9.00 17.02 -8.95
CA ARG A 92 7.80 16.61 -9.69
C ARG A 92 7.99 15.25 -10.34
N ARG A 93 9.09 15.05 -11.08
CA ARG A 93 9.39 13.76 -11.74
C ARG A 93 9.51 12.61 -10.75
N THR A 94 10.09 12.83 -9.56
CA THR A 94 10.14 11.81 -8.52
C THR A 94 8.74 11.43 -8.02
N LYS A 95 7.86 12.39 -7.75
CA LYS A 95 6.47 12.12 -7.35
C LYS A 95 5.69 11.40 -8.45
N ASP A 96 5.88 11.80 -9.71
CA ASP A 96 5.26 11.15 -10.86
C ASP A 96 5.68 9.67 -10.98
N MET A 97 6.96 9.37 -10.74
CA MET A 97 7.47 7.99 -10.75
C MET A 97 6.91 7.14 -9.61
N LEU A 98 6.74 7.71 -8.41
CA LEU A 98 6.11 7.01 -7.29
C LEU A 98 4.64 6.71 -7.59
N SER A 99 3.90 7.70 -8.08
CA SER A 99 2.52 7.52 -8.55
C SER A 99 2.43 6.47 -9.68
N ALA A 100 3.36 6.48 -10.63
CA ALA A 100 3.42 5.46 -11.69
C ALA A 100 3.68 4.05 -11.13
N SER A 101 4.45 3.93 -10.05
CA SER A 101 4.68 2.63 -9.40
C SER A 101 3.40 2.06 -8.80
N VAL A 102 2.59 2.89 -8.14
CA VAL A 102 1.25 2.52 -7.64
C VAL A 102 0.35 2.13 -8.81
N PHE A 103 0.35 2.91 -9.90
CA PHE A 103 -0.45 2.58 -11.07
C PHE A 103 -0.12 1.19 -11.64
N VAL A 104 1.16 0.85 -11.74
CA VAL A 104 1.60 -0.47 -12.22
C VAL A 104 1.20 -1.58 -11.24
N SER A 105 1.29 -1.36 -9.92
CA SER A 105 0.83 -2.37 -8.96
C SER A 105 -0.67 -2.59 -9.00
N LEU A 106 -1.49 -1.57 -9.30
CA LEU A 106 -2.94 -1.74 -9.50
C LEU A 106 -3.24 -2.74 -10.63
N TRP A 107 -2.55 -2.63 -11.76
CA TRP A 107 -2.70 -3.59 -12.88
C TRP A 107 -2.32 -5.01 -12.48
N ILE A 108 -1.21 -5.16 -11.76
CA ILE A 108 -0.72 -6.48 -11.34
C ILE A 108 -1.65 -7.07 -10.27
N GLY A 109 -1.94 -6.30 -9.22
CA GLY A 109 -2.71 -6.72 -8.07
C GLY A 109 -4.20 -6.93 -8.39
N TYR A 110 -4.88 -5.86 -8.79
CA TYR A 110 -6.33 -5.91 -9.06
C TYR A 110 -6.63 -6.56 -10.41
N GLY A 111 -5.83 -6.30 -11.44
CA GLY A 111 -5.98 -7.01 -12.72
C GLY A 111 -5.75 -8.52 -12.58
N GLY A 112 -4.71 -8.93 -11.85
CA GLY A 112 -4.47 -10.34 -11.54
C GLY A 112 -5.58 -10.97 -10.70
N SER A 113 -6.09 -10.23 -9.70
CA SER A 113 -7.22 -10.68 -8.87
C SER A 113 -8.49 -10.90 -9.70
N LEU A 114 -8.85 -9.94 -10.55
CA LEU A 114 -10.02 -10.08 -11.43
C LEU A 114 -9.87 -11.25 -12.40
N TRP A 115 -8.68 -11.44 -12.98
CA TRP A 115 -8.42 -12.59 -13.85
C TRP A 115 -8.61 -13.92 -13.12
N LEU A 116 -8.12 -14.05 -11.88
CA LEU A 116 -8.32 -15.26 -11.08
C LEU A 116 -9.78 -15.51 -10.71
N LEU A 117 -10.56 -14.46 -10.46
CA LEU A 117 -11.98 -14.57 -10.14
C LEU A 117 -12.81 -15.01 -11.36
N PHE A 118 -12.45 -14.61 -12.57
CA PHE A 118 -13.26 -14.86 -13.77
C PHE A 118 -12.70 -15.92 -14.73
N ARG A 119 -11.57 -16.55 -14.40
CA ARG A 119 -11.17 -17.81 -15.06
C ARG A 119 -11.96 -19.00 -14.49
#